data_AF-A0A067PKF6-F1
#
_entry.id   AF-A0A067PKF6-F1
#
_cell.length_a   1.000
_cell.length_b   1.000
_cell.length_c   1.000
_cell.angle_alpha   90.00
_cell.angle_beta   90.00
_cell.angle_gamma   90.00
#
_symmetry.space_group_name_H-M   'P 1'
#
loop_
_entity.id
_entity.type
_entity.pdbx_description
1 polymer ?
#
loop_
_entity_poly.entity_id
_entity_poly.type
_entity_poly.pdbx_seq_one_letter_code
_entity_poly.pdbx_strand_id
1 'polypeptide(L)'
;VEAVQLQRTRQLKADLEGREKLPRVLAVLAVLDEVKMDLVLFLDAVLWGDSACSSDPKVRYQRTGLMRSKELPEILERCYEPPQKPDQRDARVVGGRKTLEDFAAHCMANVINRELKSVTRLMYTAHHDLSETTLTS
;
A
#
# COMPACT_ATOMS: atom_id res chain seq x y z
N VAL A 1 1.95 -14.71 17.24
CA VAL A 1 3.41 -14.51 17.13
C VAL A 1 3.64 -13.33 16.20
N GLU A 2 4.24 -12.26 16.70
CA GLU A 2 4.53 -11.08 15.87
C GLU A 2 5.67 -11.39 14.88
N ALA A 3 5.56 -10.92 13.64
CA ALA A 3 6.57 -11.21 12.62
C ALA A 3 7.90 -10.52 12.97
N VAL A 4 9.01 -11.26 12.91
CA VAL A 4 10.37 -10.79 13.27
C VAL A 4 10.74 -9.46 12.58
N GLN A 5 10.25 -9.27 11.36
CA GLN A 5 10.41 -8.04 10.58
C GLN A 5 9.85 -6.81 11.31
N LEU A 6 8.66 -6.94 11.91
CA LEU A 6 7.97 -5.84 12.58
C LEU A 6 8.68 -5.44 13.87
N GLN A 7 9.20 -6.42 14.62
CA GLN A 7 10.00 -6.15 15.81
C GLN A 7 11.26 -5.35 15.48
N ARG A 8 11.96 -5.72 14.40
CA ARG A 8 13.13 -4.97 13.92
C ARG A 8 12.77 -3.53 13.54
N THR A 9 11.69 -3.33 12.81
CA THR A 9 11.22 -1.98 12.44
C THR A 9 10.91 -1.13 13.67
N ARG A 10 10.25 -1.70 14.69
CA ARG A 10 9.95 -0.99 15.94
C ARG A 10 11.22 -0.58 16.70
N GLN A 11 12.19 -1.48 16.81
CA GLN A 11 13.47 -1.18 17.45
C GLN A 11 14.19 -0.04 16.73
N LEU A 12 14.33 -0.12 15.41
CA LEU A 12 14.95 0.95 14.62
C LEU A 12 14.19 2.28 14.73
N LYS A 13 12.85 2.24 14.79
CA LYS A 13 12.02 3.44 14.97
C LYS A 13 12.28 4.11 16.32
N ALA A 14 12.38 3.32 17.40
CA ALA A 14 12.73 3.82 18.73
C ALA A 14 14.15 4.40 18.76
N ASP A 15 15.12 3.73 18.12
CA ASP A 15 16.50 4.23 18.05
C ASP A 15 16.61 5.56 17.28
N LEU A 16 15.72 5.79 16.31
CA LEU A 16 15.65 7.00 15.51
C LEU A 16 14.82 8.11 16.16
N GLU A 17 14.15 7.85 17.28
CA GLU A 17 13.35 8.85 17.99
C GLU A 17 14.26 9.94 18.56
N GLY A 18 13.87 11.21 18.36
CA GLY A 18 14.68 12.36 18.75
C GLY A 18 15.96 12.60 17.94
N ARG A 19 16.27 11.76 16.93
CA ARG A 19 17.44 11.94 16.06
C ARG A 19 17.08 12.60 14.74
N GLU A 20 18.01 13.38 14.19
CA GLU A 20 17.88 13.90 12.83
C GLU A 20 17.91 12.77 11.80
N LYS A 21 16.90 12.75 10.91
CA LYS A 21 16.75 11.73 9.87
C LYS A 21 17.47 12.10 8.57
N LEU A 22 17.65 13.40 8.30
CA LEU A 22 18.16 13.91 7.02
C LEU A 22 19.53 13.32 6.63
N PRO A 23 20.55 13.26 7.52
CA PRO A 23 21.86 12.71 7.13
C PRO A 23 21.78 11.24 6.69
N ARG A 24 20.91 10.45 7.34
CA ARG A 24 20.70 9.04 6.99
C ARG A 24 19.98 8.88 5.66
N VAL A 25 18.99 9.74 5.41
CA VAL A 25 18.27 9.76 4.12
C VAL A 25 19.24 10.10 2.99
N LEU A 26 20.06 11.15 3.14
CA LEU A 26 21.06 11.54 2.14
C LEU A 26 22.08 10.43 1.89
N ALA A 27 22.53 9.72 2.92
CA ALA A 27 23.43 8.58 2.75
C ALA A 27 22.80 7.45 1.93
N VAL A 28 21.51 7.15 2.13
CA VAL A 28 20.80 6.14 1.33
C VAL A 28 20.61 6.61 -0.12
N LEU A 29 20.25 7.88 -0.33
CA LEU A 29 20.10 8.45 -1.67
C LEU A 29 21.42 8.43 -2.45
N ALA A 30 22.55 8.72 -1.80
CA ALA A 30 23.87 8.63 -2.43
C ALA A 30 24.18 7.21 -2.92
N VAL A 31 23.86 6.18 -2.12
CA VAL A 31 24.03 4.78 -2.52
C VAL A 31 23.13 4.43 -3.71
N LEU A 32 21.89 4.93 -3.74
CA LEU A 32 20.98 4.73 -4.87
C LEU A 32 21.56 5.34 -6.16
N ASP A 33 22.07 6.58 -6.09
CA ASP A 33 22.71 7.27 -7.21
C ASP A 33 23.96 6.53 -7.72
N GLU A 34 24.77 5.96 -6.81
CA GLU A 34 25.94 5.14 -7.14
C GLU A 34 25.55 3.90 -7.95
N VAL A 35 24.45 3.22 -7.55
CA VAL A 35 23.94 2.03 -8.26
C VAL A 35 23.00 2.35 -9.43
N LYS A 36 22.90 3.64 -9.82
CA LYS A 36 22.07 4.12 -10.94
C LYS A 36 20.58 3.77 -10.78
N MET A 37 20.07 3.87 -9.55
CA MET A 37 18.66 3.75 -9.24
C MET A 37 18.16 5.01 -8.55
N ASP A 38 16.91 5.39 -8.79
CA ASP A 38 16.23 6.38 -7.95
C ASP A 38 15.32 5.69 -6.93
N LEU A 39 14.65 6.48 -6.08
CA LEU A 39 13.73 5.95 -5.08
C LEU A 39 12.55 5.18 -5.71
N VAL A 40 12.08 5.60 -6.88
CA VAL A 40 10.93 4.98 -7.56
C VAL A 40 11.31 3.59 -8.05
N LEU A 41 12.42 3.47 -8.78
CA LEU A 41 12.95 2.20 -9.28
C LEU A 41 13.32 1.26 -8.14
N PHE A 42 13.90 1.78 -7.06
CA PHE A 42 14.23 0.98 -5.90
C PHE A 42 12.99 0.40 -5.21
N LEU A 43 11.96 1.22 -4.98
CA LEU A 43 10.71 0.76 -4.37
C LEU A 43 10.01 -0.27 -5.27
N ASP A 44 9.93 -0.04 -6.57
CA ASP A 44 9.35 -0.99 -7.52
C ASP A 44 10.06 -2.36 -7.47
N ALA A 45 11.40 -2.35 -7.52
CA ALA A 45 12.23 -3.54 -7.43
C ALA A 45 12.05 -4.31 -6.11
N VAL A 46 12.00 -3.60 -4.97
CA VAL A 46 11.81 -4.22 -3.66
C VAL A 46 10.41 -4.81 -3.49
N LEU A 47 9.39 -4.15 -4.05
CA LEU A 47 8.00 -4.59 -3.94
C LEU A 47 7.74 -5.81 -4.82
N TRP A 48 7.90 -5.67 -6.13
CA TRP A 48 7.54 -6.76 -7.04
C TRP A 48 8.56 -7.01 -8.15
N GLY A 49 9.32 -6.00 -8.58
CA GLY A 49 10.51 -6.12 -9.42
C GLY A 49 10.45 -7.22 -10.48
N ASP A 50 11.57 -7.91 -10.68
CA ASP A 50 11.66 -9.09 -11.53
C ASP A 50 11.61 -10.41 -10.73
N SER A 51 11.78 -11.54 -11.42
CA SER A 51 11.83 -12.86 -10.79
C SER A 51 12.98 -13.02 -9.80
N ALA A 52 14.10 -12.33 -10.00
CA ALA A 52 15.24 -12.38 -9.09
C ALA A 52 14.94 -11.60 -7.80
N CYS A 53 14.39 -10.39 -7.90
CA CYS A 53 13.96 -9.61 -6.75
C CYS A 53 12.87 -10.32 -5.95
N SER A 54 11.91 -10.94 -6.61
CA SER A 54 10.78 -11.61 -5.93
C SER A 54 11.17 -12.92 -5.23
N SER A 55 12.22 -13.60 -5.70
CA SER A 55 12.76 -14.84 -5.13
C SER A 55 13.85 -14.63 -4.08
N ASP A 56 14.54 -13.49 -4.09
CA ASP A 56 15.59 -13.19 -3.11
C ASP A 56 15.04 -13.14 -1.67
N PRO A 57 15.61 -13.94 -0.72
CA PRO A 57 15.11 -13.98 0.65
C PRO A 57 15.21 -12.65 1.40
N LYS A 58 16.21 -11.82 1.10
CA LYS A 58 16.43 -10.53 1.77
C LYS A 58 15.45 -9.48 1.26
N VAL A 59 15.21 -9.41 -0.04
CA VAL A 59 14.18 -8.55 -0.64
C VAL A 59 12.81 -8.96 -0.13
N ARG A 60 12.50 -10.26 -0.15
CA ARG A 60 11.25 -10.79 0.42
C ARG A 60 11.08 -10.43 1.89
N TYR A 61 12.14 -10.51 2.70
CA TYR A 61 12.09 -10.09 4.11
C TYR A 61 11.70 -8.61 4.25
N GLN A 62 12.32 -7.71 3.48
CA GLN A 62 11.99 -6.27 3.53
C GLN A 62 10.55 -6.02 3.07
N ARG A 63 10.13 -6.63 1.96
CA ARG A 63 8.76 -6.54 1.44
C ARG A 63 7.73 -7.01 2.46
N THR A 64 7.93 -8.18 3.07
CA THR A 64 7.01 -8.70 4.10
C THR A 64 6.96 -7.77 5.31
N GLY A 65 8.10 -7.19 5.70
CA GLY A 65 8.14 -6.17 6.75
C GLY A 65 7.27 -4.97 6.41
N LEU A 66 7.43 -4.40 5.21
CA LEU A 66 6.66 -3.25 4.75
C LEU A 66 5.15 -3.56 4.65
N MET A 67 4.77 -4.65 3.98
CA MET A 67 3.38 -5.02 3.72
C MET A 67 2.57 -5.38 4.96
N ARG A 68 3.25 -5.73 6.06
CA ARG A 68 2.61 -6.07 7.34
C ARG A 68 2.80 -4.97 8.39
N SER A 69 3.45 -3.87 8.04
CA SER A 69 3.73 -2.77 8.95
C SER A 69 2.51 -1.88 9.16
N LYS A 70 2.41 -1.27 10.33
CA LYS A 70 1.45 -0.17 10.56
C LYS A 70 1.93 1.12 9.89
N GLU A 71 3.23 1.20 9.61
CA GLU A 71 3.88 2.34 8.98
C GLU A 71 3.43 2.54 7.52
N LEU A 72 3.16 1.47 6.76
CA LEU A 72 2.77 1.60 5.35
C LEU A 72 1.46 2.42 5.19
N PRO A 73 0.36 2.13 5.90
CA PRO A 73 -0.81 3.00 5.91
C PRO A 73 -0.49 4.46 6.30
N GLU A 74 0.28 4.68 7.37
CA GLU A 74 0.68 6.04 7.80
C GLU A 74 1.48 6.79 6.72
N ILE A 75 2.31 6.09 5.94
CA ILE A 75 3.06 6.66 4.82
C ILE A 75 2.08 7.06 3.71
N LEU A 76 1.15 6.19 3.32
CA LEU A 76 0.16 6.47 2.28
C LEU A 76 -0.77 7.64 2.66
N GLU A 77 -1.19 7.71 3.92
CA GLU A 77 -1.97 8.84 4.45
C GLU A 77 -1.21 10.15 4.34
N ARG A 78 0.07 10.18 4.72
CA ARG A 78 0.93 11.38 4.57
C ARG A 78 1.23 11.73 3.11
N CYS A 79 1.21 10.76 2.20
CA CYS A 79 1.31 11.02 0.77
C CYS A 79 0.02 11.64 0.22
N TYR A 80 -1.14 11.22 0.72
CA TYR A 80 -2.45 11.76 0.37
C TYR A 80 -2.66 13.17 0.93
N GLU A 81 -2.28 13.37 2.19
CA GLU A 81 -2.38 14.63 2.90
C GLU A 81 -1.07 14.95 3.62
N PRO A 82 -0.16 15.68 2.94
CA PRO A 82 1.11 16.06 3.54
C PRO A 82 0.91 16.97 4.75
N PRO A 83 1.77 16.88 5.78
CA PRO A 83 1.70 17.76 6.94
C PRO A 83 1.86 19.23 6.49
N GLN A 84 0.85 20.06 6.77
CA GLN A 84 0.83 21.46 6.39
C GLN A 84 1.66 22.30 7.39
N LYS A 85 2.47 23.24 6.88
CA LYS A 85 3.06 24.29 7.72
C LYS A 85 2.06 25.44 7.88
N PRO A 86 1.92 26.03 9.08
CA PRO A 86 0.98 27.13 9.33
C PRO A 86 1.12 28.31 8.36
N ASP A 87 2.36 28.60 7.94
CA ASP A 87 2.73 29.75 7.11
C ASP A 87 2.75 29.50 5.60
N GLN A 88 2.45 28.28 5.14
CA GLN A 88 2.42 27.95 3.70
C GLN A 88 1.03 27.49 3.27
N ARG A 89 0.03 28.38 3.41
CA ARG A 89 -1.33 28.14 2.93
C ARG A 89 -1.46 28.21 1.40
N ASP A 90 -0.53 28.86 0.70
CA ASP A 90 -0.71 29.23 -0.72
C ASP A 90 -0.05 28.29 -1.73
N ALA A 91 0.92 27.48 -1.31
CA ALA A 91 1.41 26.37 -2.12
C ALA A 91 0.75 25.10 -1.62
N ARG A 92 -0.44 24.76 -2.13
CA ARG A 92 -0.95 23.38 -1.99
C ARG A 92 0.17 22.48 -2.52
N VAL A 93 0.88 21.81 -1.62
CA VAL A 93 1.77 20.72 -2.00
C VAL A 93 0.87 19.75 -2.74
N VAL A 94 0.97 19.72 -4.07
CA VAL A 94 0.26 18.76 -4.91
C VAL A 94 0.94 17.42 -4.65
N GLY A 95 0.58 16.83 -3.51
CA GLY A 95 1.10 15.54 -3.08
C GLY A 95 0.56 14.41 -3.95
N GLY A 96 0.63 13.19 -3.43
CA GLY A 96 0.10 11.99 -4.08
C GLY A 96 -1.43 11.91 -4.11
N ARG A 97 -2.16 12.95 -3.69
CA ARG A 97 -3.63 12.95 -3.54
C ARG A 97 -4.34 12.40 -4.77
N LYS A 98 -4.14 13.04 -5.93
CA LYS A 98 -4.82 12.64 -7.18
C LYS A 98 -4.50 11.19 -7.54
N THR A 99 -3.22 10.81 -7.50
CA THR A 99 -2.76 9.44 -7.79
C THR A 99 -3.40 8.41 -6.85
N LEU A 100 -3.50 8.73 -5.56
CA LEU A 100 -4.08 7.84 -4.55
C LEU A 100 -5.61 7.77 -4.64
N GLU A 101 -6.29 8.87 -4.99
CA GLU A 101 -7.74 8.89 -5.27
C GLU A 101 -8.06 8.04 -6.51
N ASP A 102 -7.31 8.23 -7.60
CA ASP A 102 -7.48 7.47 -8.85
C ASP A 102 -7.24 5.95 -8.59
N PHE A 103 -6.21 5.61 -7.82
CA PHE A 103 -5.93 4.23 -7.39
C PHE A 103 -7.04 3.65 -6.50
N ALA A 104 -7.54 4.41 -5.52
CA ALA A 104 -8.61 3.97 -4.63
C ALA A 104 -9.91 3.74 -5.40
N ALA A 105 -10.25 4.64 -6.32
CA ALA A 105 -11.41 4.49 -7.21
C ALA A 105 -11.32 3.21 -8.05
N HIS A 106 -10.14 2.92 -8.62
CA HIS A 106 -9.89 1.67 -9.35
C HIS A 106 -10.09 0.44 -8.47
N CYS A 107 -9.55 0.45 -7.24
CA CYS A 107 -9.73 -0.64 -6.28
C CYS A 107 -11.22 -0.85 -5.94
N MET A 108 -11.96 0.23 -5.67
CA MET A 108 -13.39 0.17 -5.35
C MET A 108 -14.22 -0.37 -6.51
N ALA A 109 -13.93 0.04 -7.74
CA ALA A 109 -14.64 -0.49 -8.92
C ALA A 109 -14.50 -2.01 -9.02
N ASN A 110 -13.31 -2.56 -8.73
CA ASN A 110 -13.08 -4.00 -8.72
C ASN A 110 -13.85 -4.72 -7.60
N VAL A 111 -13.91 -4.12 -6.41
CA VAL A 111 -14.69 -4.66 -5.28
C VAL A 111 -16.18 -4.67 -5.63
N ILE A 112 -16.74 -3.54 -6.08
CA ILE A 112 -18.16 -3.42 -6.45
C ILE A 112 -18.52 -4.45 -7.54
N ASN A 113 -17.68 -4.60 -8.57
CA ASN A 113 -17.91 -5.58 -9.63
C ASN A 113 -17.92 -7.02 -9.11
N ARG A 114 -17.07 -7.35 -8.13
CA ARG A 114 -17.06 -8.68 -7.51
C ARG A 114 -18.33 -8.91 -6.67
N GLU A 115 -18.74 -7.92 -5.87
CA GLU A 115 -19.94 -8.02 -5.04
C GLU A 115 -21.21 -8.12 -5.89
N LEU A 116 -21.33 -7.32 -6.96
CA LEU A 116 -22.45 -7.41 -7.90
C LEU A 116 -22.55 -8.79 -8.53
N LYS A 117 -21.43 -9.37 -8.99
CA LYS A 117 -21.39 -10.75 -9.51
C LYS A 117 -21.82 -11.79 -8.47
N SER A 118 -21.58 -11.55 -7.19
CA SER A 118 -22.02 -12.42 -6.10
C SER A 118 -23.54 -12.34 -5.91
N VAL A 119 -24.09 -11.12 -5.83
CA VAL A 119 -25.54 -10.87 -5.70
C VAL A 119 -26.31 -11.46 -6.87
N THR A 120 -25.79 -11.30 -8.10
CA THR A 120 -26.41 -11.87 -9.29
C THR A 120 -26.57 -13.38 -9.20
N ARG A 121 -25.59 -14.11 -8.65
CA ARG A 121 -25.72 -15.57 -8.45
C ARG A 121 -26.86 -15.91 -7.50
N LEU A 122 -26.97 -15.19 -6.38
CA LEU A 122 -28.03 -15.39 -5.40
C LEU A 122 -29.42 -15.12 -5.99
N MET A 123 -29.54 -14.10 -6.84
CA MET A 123 -30.79 -13.79 -7.53
C MET A 123 -31.18 -14.86 -8.56
N TYR A 124 -30.21 -15.40 -9.32
CA TYR A 124 -30.48 -16.50 -10.25
C TYR A 124 -30.82 -17.82 -9.54
N THR A 125 -30.16 -18.16 -8.42
CA THR A 125 -30.52 -19.35 -7.63
C THR A 125 -31.92 -19.24 -7.04
N ALA A 126 -32.30 -18.06 -6.52
CA ALA A 126 -33.64 -17.83 -6.00
C ALA A 126 -34.72 -17.96 -7.09
N HIS A 127 -34.43 -17.55 -8.32
CA HIS A 127 -35.37 -17.71 -9.45
C HIS A 127 -35.58 -19.16 -9.89
N HIS A 128 -34.59 -20.03 -9.70
CA HIS A 128 -34.69 -21.46 -10.03
C HIS A 128 -35.39 -22.30 -8.95
N ASP A 129 -35.34 -21.86 -7.68
CA ASP A 129 -36.08 -22.49 -6.58
C ASP A 129 -37.57 -22.08 -6.52
N LEU A 130 -37.97 -21.09 -7.31
CA LEU A 130 -39.36 -20.70 -7.51
C LEU A 130 -39.97 -21.47 -8.70
N SER A 131 -40.19 -22.78 -8.53
CA SER A 131 -41.02 -23.55 -9.47
C SER A 131 -42.50 -23.22 -9.27
N GLU A 132 -43.24 -23.14 -10.37
CA GLU A 132 -44.67 -22.77 -10.46
C GLU A 132 -45.57 -23.48 -9.44
N THR A 133 -45.21 -24.71 -9.05
CA THR A 133 -45.91 -25.54 -8.05
C THR A 133 -45.93 -24.96 -6.63
N THR A 134 -45.02 -24.04 -6.29
CA THR A 134 -44.91 -23.45 -4.95
C THR A 134 -45.73 -22.16 -4.81
N LEU A 135 -46.12 -21.53 -5.94
CA LEU A 135 -46.82 -20.23 -5.94
C LEU A 135 -48.35 -20.35 -6.10
N THR A 136 -48.88 -21.54 -6.40
CA THR A 136 -50.32 -21.77 -6.63
C THR A 136 -50.97 -22.72 -5.62
N SER A 137 -50.33 -22.99 -4.47
CA SER A 137 -50.95 -23.73 -3.35
C SER A 137 -51.49 -22.80 -2.27
#